data_AF-A0A7J0CVK2-F1
#
_entry.id   AF-A0A7J0CVK2-F1
#
_cell.length_a   1.000
_cell.length_b   1.000
_cell.length_c   1.000
_cell.angle_alpha   90.00
_cell.angle_beta   90.00
_cell.angle_gamma   90.00
#
_symmetry.space_group_name_H-M   'P 1'
#
loop_
_entity.id
_entity.type
_entity.pdbx_description
1 polymer ?
#
loop_
_entity_poly.entity_id
_entity_poly.type
_entity_poly.pdbx_seq_one_letter_code
_entity_poly.pdbx_strand_id
1 'polypeptide(L)'
;MRALRILLVLLAVVGGLFVAADRLALHFAESEAEDRVRISGGSAGTTEISIKGFPFLTQLAASEFGQVDVTLKDMKTEAAGRAIRVGEVRARLHDVKLGSGYSSATAARATGTAVVSYADLTAAAEDGVTVAYGGDGKVKVTGTVEILGRQISRSVVSTVTRVDAHTIKVRADEVPGRASRGWSNWSVRGRTSSATSTVCPRGSNSRRSR
;
A
#
# COMPACT_ATOMS: atom_id res chain seq x y z
N MET A 1 -46.06 20.20 -32.42
CA MET A 1 -45.74 20.82 -31.11
C MET A 1 -46.13 19.95 -29.91
N ARG A 2 -47.38 19.47 -29.79
CA ARG A 2 -47.83 18.67 -28.61
C ARG A 2 -47.16 17.29 -28.50
N ALA A 3 -47.10 16.52 -29.58
CA ALA A 3 -46.45 15.20 -29.59
C ALA A 3 -44.95 15.27 -29.25
N LEU A 4 -44.25 16.30 -29.75
CA LEU A 4 -42.83 16.53 -29.42
C LEU A 4 -42.65 16.80 -27.93
N ARG A 5 -43.51 17.62 -27.31
CA ARG A 5 -43.46 17.88 -25.87
C ARG A 5 -43.71 16.61 -25.05
N ILE A 6 -44.68 15.80 -25.43
CA ILE A 6 -44.97 14.52 -24.75
C ILE A 6 -43.77 13.57 -24.86
N LEU A 7 -43.18 13.44 -26.06
CA LEU A 7 -41.98 12.62 -26.26
C LEU A 7 -40.80 13.10 -25.41
N LEU A 8 -40.56 14.42 -25.35
CA LEU A 8 -39.50 15.00 -24.53
C LEU A 8 -39.73 14.75 -23.03
N VAL A 9 -40.96 14.91 -22.55
CA VAL A 9 -41.31 14.62 -21.15
C VAL A 9 -41.12 13.15 -20.85
N LEU A 10 -41.56 12.25 -21.73
CA LEU A 10 -41.41 10.82 -21.56
C LEU A 10 -39.93 10.41 -21.55
N LEU A 11 -39.12 10.94 -22.46
CA LEU A 11 -37.66 10.73 -22.46
C LEU A 11 -37.01 11.27 -21.19
N ALA A 12 -37.42 12.44 -20.70
CA ALA A 12 -36.90 13.00 -19.46
C ALA A 12 -37.27 12.13 -18.24
N VAL A 13 -38.50 11.62 -18.18
CA VAL A 13 -38.95 10.73 -17.10
C VAL A 13 -38.19 9.40 -17.16
N VAL A 14 -38.14 8.74 -18.32
CA VAL A 14 -37.42 7.46 -18.48
C VAL A 14 -35.93 7.64 -18.21
N GLY A 15 -35.32 8.70 -18.74
CA GLY A 15 -33.92 9.03 -18.46
C GLY A 15 -33.67 9.28 -16.98
N GLY A 16 -34.56 10.02 -16.31
CA GLY A 16 -34.48 10.26 -14.87
C GLY A 16 -34.56 8.97 -14.05
N LEU A 17 -35.52 8.08 -14.38
CA LEU A 17 -35.62 6.76 -13.74
C LEU A 17 -34.37 5.90 -13.98
N PHE A 18 -33.80 5.94 -15.18
CA PHE A 18 -32.58 5.18 -15.49
C PHE A 18 -31.40 5.64 -14.64
N VAL A 19 -31.19 6.96 -14.49
CA VAL A 19 -30.13 7.50 -13.64
C VAL A 19 -30.34 7.15 -12.17
N ALA A 20 -31.59 7.17 -11.69
CA ALA A 20 -31.91 6.78 -10.33
C ALA A 20 -31.59 5.30 -10.08
N ALA A 21 -31.99 4.41 -10.99
CA ALA A 21 -31.69 2.98 -10.91
C ALA A 21 -30.17 2.72 -10.98
N ASP A 22 -29.45 3.42 -11.86
CA ASP A 22 -28.00 3.33 -12.00
C ASP A 22 -27.26 3.66 -10.70
N ARG A 23 -27.66 4.75 -10.03
CA ARG A 23 -27.04 5.19 -8.77
C ARG A 23 -27.38 4.28 -7.59
N LEU A 24 -28.60 3.76 -7.52
CA LEU A 24 -28.96 2.78 -6.50
C LEU A 24 -28.13 1.50 -6.67
N ALA A 25 -28.04 0.98 -7.90
CA ALA A 25 -27.27 -0.23 -8.20
C ALA A 25 -25.77 -0.06 -7.85
N LEU A 26 -25.20 1.11 -8.14
CA LEU A 26 -23.83 1.43 -7.76
C LEU A 26 -23.60 1.34 -6.25
N HIS A 27 -24.45 2.01 -5.44
CA HIS A 27 -24.31 1.99 -3.98
C HIS A 27 -24.44 0.59 -3.40
N PHE A 28 -25.39 -0.21 -3.88
CA PHE A 28 -25.51 -1.61 -3.46
C PHE A 28 -24.28 -2.44 -3.84
N ALA A 29 -23.73 -2.23 -5.05
CA ALA A 29 -22.54 -2.94 -5.50
C ALA A 29 -21.29 -2.56 -4.70
N GLU A 30 -21.13 -1.29 -4.34
CA GLU A 30 -20.04 -0.80 -3.48
C GLU A 30 -20.09 -1.48 -2.10
N SER A 31 -21.23 -1.45 -1.42
CA SER A 31 -21.39 -2.10 -0.10
C SER A 31 -21.21 -3.62 -0.15
N GLU A 32 -21.77 -4.29 -1.14
CA GLU A 32 -21.60 -5.75 -1.28
C GLU A 32 -20.13 -6.10 -1.58
N ALA A 33 -19.42 -5.26 -2.32
CA ALA A 33 -18.01 -5.46 -2.61
C ALA A 33 -17.16 -5.25 -1.34
N GLU A 34 -17.47 -4.25 -0.50
CA GLU A 34 -16.79 -3.99 0.78
C GLU A 34 -16.79 -5.23 1.68
N ASP A 35 -17.93 -5.89 1.80
CA ASP A 35 -18.12 -7.09 2.63
C ASP A 35 -17.39 -8.32 2.06
N ARG A 36 -17.16 -8.36 0.75
CA ARG A 36 -16.55 -9.51 0.06
C ARG A 36 -15.04 -9.43 -0.09
N VAL A 37 -14.42 -8.29 0.20
CA VAL A 37 -12.97 -8.16 0.10
C VAL A 37 -12.27 -9.06 1.11
N ARG A 38 -11.38 -9.92 0.59
CA ARG A 38 -10.50 -10.76 1.39
C ARG A 38 -9.06 -10.36 1.17
N ILE A 39 -8.36 -10.08 2.25
CA ILE A 39 -6.94 -9.70 2.23
C ILE A 39 -6.11 -10.94 2.54
N SER A 40 -5.17 -11.28 1.66
CA SER A 40 -4.23 -12.38 1.90
C SER A 40 -3.23 -11.98 2.98
N GLY A 41 -3.10 -12.79 4.03
CA GLY A 41 -2.11 -12.54 5.10
C GLY A 41 -2.48 -11.39 6.05
N GLY A 42 -3.76 -11.06 6.17
CA GLY A 42 -4.22 -10.02 7.08
C GLY A 42 -5.73 -9.84 7.15
N SER A 43 -6.13 -8.82 7.91
CA SER A 43 -7.51 -8.38 8.05
C SER A 43 -7.53 -6.85 8.21
N ALA A 44 -8.52 -6.20 7.60
CA ALA A 44 -8.80 -4.78 7.79
C ALA A 44 -9.98 -4.61 8.74
N GLY A 45 -9.93 -3.57 9.57
CA GLY A 45 -11.06 -3.22 10.43
C GLY A 45 -12.21 -2.61 9.64
N THR A 46 -11.89 -1.78 8.65
CA THR A 46 -12.88 -1.20 7.74
C THR A 46 -12.37 -1.27 6.32
N THR A 47 -13.24 -1.72 5.41
CA THR A 47 -13.01 -1.73 3.97
C THR A 47 -14.03 -0.82 3.33
N GLU A 48 -13.57 0.11 2.50
CA GLU A 48 -14.41 1.02 1.74
C GLU A 48 -14.03 0.89 0.26
N ILE A 49 -15.03 0.70 -0.61
CA ILE A 49 -14.83 0.52 -2.05
C ILE A 49 -15.68 1.55 -2.77
N SER A 50 -15.05 2.31 -3.65
CA SER A 50 -15.78 3.22 -4.53
C SER A 50 -15.49 2.93 -5.99
N ILE A 51 -16.55 2.63 -6.72
CA ILE A 51 -16.48 2.37 -8.16
C ILE A 51 -16.76 3.69 -8.88
N LYS A 52 -15.79 4.15 -9.66
CA LYS A 52 -15.91 5.41 -10.40
C LYS A 52 -16.47 5.19 -11.80
N GLY A 53 -17.04 6.25 -12.35
CA GLY A 53 -17.59 6.28 -13.70
C GLY A 53 -19.12 6.34 -13.74
N PHE A 54 -19.65 6.72 -14.90
CA PHE A 54 -21.07 6.86 -15.13
C PHE A 54 -21.38 6.62 -16.61
N PRO A 55 -22.43 5.86 -16.96
CA PRO A 55 -23.31 5.07 -16.08
C PRO A 55 -22.62 3.82 -15.51
N PHE A 56 -22.96 3.41 -14.29
CA PHE A 56 -22.44 2.20 -13.66
C PHE A 56 -22.94 0.92 -14.37
N LEU A 57 -24.24 0.83 -14.65
CA LEU A 57 -24.86 -0.35 -15.25
C LEU A 57 -24.27 -0.69 -16.62
N THR A 58 -23.88 0.31 -17.40
CA THR A 58 -23.19 0.11 -18.69
C THR A 58 -21.81 -0.51 -18.51
N GLN A 59 -21.05 -0.04 -17.51
CA GLN A 59 -19.73 -0.60 -17.19
C GLN A 59 -19.84 -2.02 -16.65
N LEU A 60 -20.83 -2.28 -15.79
CA LEU A 60 -21.12 -3.62 -15.29
C LEU A 60 -21.50 -4.57 -16.43
N ALA A 61 -22.35 -4.14 -17.36
CA ALA A 61 -22.71 -4.93 -18.54
C ALA A 61 -21.51 -5.20 -19.47
N ALA A 62 -20.58 -4.23 -19.56
CA ALA A 62 -19.30 -4.41 -20.26
C ALA A 62 -18.31 -5.28 -19.48
N SER A 63 -18.56 -5.59 -18.20
CA SER A 63 -17.64 -6.28 -17.29
C SER A 63 -16.29 -5.56 -17.12
N GLU A 64 -16.28 -4.24 -17.34
CA GLU A 64 -15.08 -3.41 -17.29
C GLU A 64 -15.36 -2.10 -16.55
N PHE A 65 -14.51 -1.77 -15.58
CA PHE A 65 -14.57 -0.51 -14.82
C PHE A 65 -13.33 0.32 -15.08
N GLY A 66 -13.52 1.62 -15.36
CA GLY A 66 -12.41 2.52 -15.61
C GLY A 66 -11.53 2.74 -14.37
N GLN A 67 -12.15 2.91 -13.21
CA GLN A 67 -11.43 3.11 -11.96
C GLN A 67 -12.22 2.58 -10.75
N VAL A 68 -11.52 1.91 -9.85
CA VAL A 68 -12.03 1.46 -8.55
C VAL A 68 -11.07 1.90 -7.46
N ASP A 69 -11.56 2.69 -6.51
CA ASP A 69 -10.80 3.12 -5.35
C ASP A 69 -11.10 2.18 -4.19
N VAL A 70 -10.06 1.70 -3.51
CA VAL A 70 -10.14 0.83 -2.35
C VAL A 70 -9.44 1.51 -1.19
N THR A 71 -10.13 1.66 -0.07
CA THR A 71 -9.58 2.19 1.17
C THR A 71 -9.72 1.17 2.28
N LEU A 72 -8.62 0.81 2.90
CA LEU A 72 -8.56 -0.11 4.03
C LEU A 72 -8.06 0.66 5.25
N LYS A 73 -8.76 0.55 6.38
CA LYS A 73 -8.37 1.16 7.65
C LYS A 73 -8.11 0.09 8.69
N ASP A 74 -7.16 0.38 9.59
CA ASP A 74 -6.75 -0.49 10.69
C ASP A 74 -6.36 -1.89 10.25
N MET A 75 -5.56 -1.98 9.18
CA MET A 75 -5.12 -3.24 8.62
C MET A 75 -4.07 -3.89 9.53
N LYS A 76 -4.27 -5.16 9.88
CA LYS A 76 -3.28 -6.00 10.54
C LYS A 76 -2.76 -7.02 9.54
N THR A 77 -1.45 -7.07 9.37
CA THR A 77 -0.79 -8.02 8.46
C THR A 77 0.47 -8.58 9.11
N GLU A 78 1.04 -9.62 8.53
CA GLU A 78 2.30 -10.18 8.98
C GLU A 78 3.36 -9.97 7.90
N ALA A 79 4.52 -9.40 8.29
CA ALA A 79 5.67 -9.31 7.40
C ALA A 79 6.90 -9.86 8.12
N ALA A 80 7.66 -10.72 7.43
CA ALA A 80 8.87 -11.36 7.96
C ALA A 80 8.67 -12.04 9.34
N GLY A 81 7.52 -12.66 9.58
CA GLY A 81 7.22 -13.37 10.83
C GLY A 81 6.75 -12.48 11.99
N ARG A 82 6.51 -11.18 11.74
CA ARG A 82 6.06 -10.22 12.77
C ARG A 82 4.75 -9.55 12.36
N ALA A 83 3.87 -9.38 13.33
CA ALA A 83 2.62 -8.65 13.16
C ALA A 83 2.91 -7.14 12.99
N ILE A 84 2.40 -6.57 11.91
CA ILE A 84 2.48 -5.14 11.58
C ILE A 84 1.06 -4.61 11.47
N ARG A 85 0.83 -3.44 12.06
CA ARG A 85 -0.39 -2.66 11.87
C ARG A 85 -0.12 -1.53 10.89
N VAL A 86 -1.02 -1.38 9.93
CA VAL A 86 -1.04 -0.28 8.95
C VAL A 86 -2.33 0.49 9.19
N GLY A 87 -2.21 1.79 9.48
CA GLY A 87 -3.36 2.62 9.86
C GLY A 87 -4.33 2.80 8.69
N GLU A 88 -3.80 3.14 7.51
CA GLU A 88 -4.63 3.34 6.32
C GLU A 88 -3.89 2.93 5.05
N VAL A 89 -4.58 2.21 4.16
CA VAL A 89 -4.11 1.89 2.81
C VAL A 89 -5.14 2.40 1.82
N ARG A 90 -4.71 3.23 0.89
CA ARG A 90 -5.52 3.67 -0.25
C ARG A 90 -4.91 3.10 -1.51
N ALA A 91 -5.72 2.44 -2.33
CA ALA A 91 -5.35 1.97 -3.64
C ALA A 91 -6.35 2.49 -4.67
N ARG A 92 -5.85 2.93 -5.82
CA ARG A 92 -6.64 3.26 -7.01
C ARG A 92 -6.29 2.26 -8.09
N LEU A 93 -7.27 1.48 -8.48
CA LEU A 93 -7.19 0.48 -9.52
C LEU A 93 -7.73 1.10 -10.80
N HIS A 94 -7.02 0.90 -11.92
CA HIS A 94 -7.41 1.40 -13.23
C HIS A 94 -7.55 0.23 -14.21
N ASP A 95 -8.52 0.38 -15.11
CA ASP A 95 -8.83 -0.59 -16.17
C ASP A 95 -9.09 -1.98 -15.56
N VAL A 96 -10.12 -2.07 -14.72
CA VAL A 96 -10.48 -3.28 -13.98
C VAL A 96 -11.42 -4.15 -14.80
N LYS A 97 -11.04 -5.39 -15.05
CA LYS A 97 -11.84 -6.39 -15.76
C LYS A 97 -12.39 -7.42 -14.80
N LEU A 98 -13.69 -7.71 -14.91
CA LEU A 98 -14.33 -8.78 -14.16
C LEU A 98 -14.11 -10.12 -14.86
N GLY A 99 -13.78 -11.15 -14.07
CA GLY A 99 -13.68 -12.53 -14.53
C GLY A 99 -15.06 -13.17 -14.73
N SER A 100 -15.05 -14.38 -15.30
CA SER A 100 -16.27 -15.14 -15.56
C SER A 100 -17.15 -15.28 -14.31
N GLY A 101 -18.45 -14.98 -14.46
CA GLY A 101 -19.42 -15.07 -13.38
C GLY A 101 -19.25 -14.03 -12.27
N TYR A 102 -18.53 -12.92 -12.52
CA TYR A 102 -18.34 -11.81 -11.57
C TYR A 102 -17.69 -12.23 -10.23
N SER A 103 -16.97 -13.35 -10.25
CA SER A 103 -16.35 -13.95 -9.06
C SER A 103 -14.95 -13.40 -8.76
N SER A 104 -14.34 -12.71 -9.73
CA SER A 104 -13.00 -12.15 -9.64
C SER A 104 -12.91 -10.85 -10.40
N ALA A 105 -11.94 -10.01 -10.05
CA ALA A 105 -11.64 -8.76 -10.71
C ALA A 105 -10.13 -8.60 -10.85
N THR A 106 -9.65 -8.16 -12.01
CA THR A 106 -8.23 -7.93 -12.29
C THR A 106 -8.03 -6.53 -12.83
N ALA A 107 -7.20 -5.73 -12.18
CA ALA A 107 -6.84 -4.38 -12.62
C ALA A 107 -5.61 -4.42 -13.53
N ALA A 108 -5.61 -3.65 -14.63
CA ALA A 108 -4.41 -3.53 -15.45
C ALA A 108 -3.32 -2.70 -14.75
N ARG A 109 -3.71 -1.68 -13.98
CA ARG A 109 -2.80 -0.80 -13.25
C ARG A 109 -3.32 -0.54 -11.85
N ALA A 110 -2.41 -0.37 -10.91
CA ALA A 110 -2.73 0.00 -9.53
C ALA A 110 -1.75 1.06 -9.03
N THR A 111 -2.27 2.09 -8.39
CA THR A 111 -1.48 3.06 -7.62
C THR A 111 -1.95 3.05 -6.19
N GLY A 112 -1.07 3.29 -5.22
CA GLY A 112 -1.50 3.24 -3.83
C GLY A 112 -0.54 3.93 -2.87
N THR A 113 -1.07 4.27 -1.71
CA THR A 113 -0.38 4.89 -0.59
C THR A 113 -0.74 4.15 0.68
N ALA A 114 0.24 3.88 1.54
CA ALA A 114 0.02 3.30 2.86
C ALA A 114 0.56 4.25 3.92
N VAL A 115 -0.20 4.39 5.01
CA VAL A 115 0.14 5.21 6.17
C VAL A 115 0.34 4.29 7.36
N VAL A 116 1.53 4.36 7.95
CA VAL A 116 1.94 3.57 9.12
C VAL A 116 2.35 4.52 10.22
N SER A 117 1.87 4.29 11.45
CA SER A 117 2.26 5.14 12.57
C SER A 117 3.69 4.83 13.03
N TYR A 118 4.37 5.83 13.59
CA TYR A 118 5.70 5.62 14.18
C TYR A 118 5.69 4.61 15.33
N ALA A 119 4.58 4.53 16.07
CA ALA A 119 4.38 3.54 17.11
C ALA A 119 4.33 2.11 16.54
N ASP A 120 3.60 1.92 15.43
CA ASP A 120 3.53 0.62 14.74
C ASP A 120 4.88 0.24 14.12
N LEU A 121 5.63 1.20 13.58
CA LEU A 121 6.99 0.97 13.08
C LEU A 121 7.95 0.56 14.20
N THR A 122 7.81 1.15 15.38
CA THR A 122 8.60 0.80 16.58
C THR A 122 8.23 -0.60 17.07
N ALA A 123 6.94 -0.93 17.11
CA ALA A 123 6.46 -2.24 17.53
C ALA A 123 6.86 -3.37 16.55
N ALA A 124 7.02 -3.05 15.27
CA ALA A 124 7.50 -3.98 14.25
C ALA A 124 9.04 -4.11 14.22
N ALA A 125 9.77 -3.20 14.88
CA ALA A 125 11.23 -3.20 14.90
C ALA A 125 11.80 -4.22 15.90
N GLU A 126 13.11 -4.44 15.85
CA GLU A 126 13.82 -5.27 16.83
C GLU A 126 13.86 -4.59 18.21
N ASP A 127 13.98 -5.39 19.26
CA ASP A 127 14.05 -4.89 20.64
C ASP A 127 15.16 -3.82 20.79
N GLY A 128 14.81 -2.71 21.43
CA GLY A 128 15.71 -1.56 21.60
C GLY A 128 15.73 -0.57 20.43
N VAL A 129 14.98 -0.81 19.35
CA VAL A 129 14.83 0.13 18.24
C VAL A 129 13.56 0.97 18.41
N THR A 130 13.69 2.30 18.34
CA THR A 130 12.58 3.25 18.41
C THR A 130 12.57 4.16 17.19
N VAL A 131 11.41 4.32 16.56
CA VAL A 131 11.21 5.18 15.40
C VAL A 131 10.41 6.41 15.82
N ALA A 132 10.92 7.60 15.52
CA ALA A 132 10.29 8.87 15.85
C ALA A 132 10.41 9.87 14.70
N TYR A 133 9.64 10.95 14.77
CA TYR A 133 9.77 12.07 13.84
C TYR A 133 11.13 12.76 14.03
N GLY A 134 11.85 12.96 12.92
CA GLY A 134 13.21 13.50 12.91
C GLY A 134 13.33 14.97 12.54
N GLY A 135 12.22 15.68 12.29
CA GLY A 135 12.22 17.04 11.74
C GLY A 135 12.32 17.04 10.20
N ASP A 136 11.81 18.09 9.56
CA ASP A 136 11.88 18.31 8.10
C ASP A 136 11.43 17.12 7.23
N GLY A 137 10.39 16.38 7.66
CA GLY A 137 9.90 15.20 6.94
C GLY A 137 10.83 13.97 7.04
N LYS A 138 11.86 14.01 7.89
CA LYS A 138 12.80 12.91 8.12
C LYS A 138 12.35 12.01 9.26
N VAL A 139 12.88 10.78 9.28
CA VAL A 139 12.60 9.78 10.32
C VAL A 139 13.83 9.59 11.18
N LYS A 140 13.69 9.72 12.50
CA LYS A 140 14.74 9.44 13.48
C LYS A 140 14.59 8.01 13.98
N VAL A 141 15.60 7.18 13.75
CA VAL A 141 15.67 5.82 14.28
C VAL A 141 16.69 5.80 15.41
N THR A 142 16.31 5.30 16.57
CA THR A 142 17.18 5.18 17.75
C THR A 142 17.35 3.71 18.08
N GLY A 143 18.58 3.19 18.01
CA GLY A 143 18.91 1.86 18.50
C GLY A 143 19.56 1.96 19.88
N THR A 144 19.02 1.23 20.84
CA THR A 144 19.58 1.05 22.18
C THR A 144 20.12 -0.36 22.28
N VAL A 145 21.42 -0.48 22.58
CA VAL A 145 22.08 -1.77 22.79
C VAL A 145 22.67 -1.77 24.19
N GLU A 146 22.45 -2.86 24.93
CA GLU A 146 23.06 -3.06 26.24
C GLU A 146 24.43 -3.72 26.07
N ILE A 147 25.47 -3.07 26.59
CA ILE A 147 26.83 -3.59 26.58
C ILE A 147 27.37 -3.51 28.00
N LEU A 148 27.73 -4.65 28.59
CA LEU A 148 28.30 -4.74 29.95
C LEU A 148 27.41 -4.10 31.04
N GLY A 149 26.09 -4.30 30.99
CA GLY A 149 25.13 -3.77 31.99
C GLY A 149 24.86 -2.27 31.89
N ARG A 150 25.30 -1.62 30.80
CA ARG A 150 25.06 -0.19 30.51
C ARG A 150 24.34 -0.05 29.19
N GLN A 151 23.26 0.74 29.19
CA GLN A 151 22.51 1.05 27.98
C GLN A 151 23.24 2.14 27.17
N ILE A 152 23.53 1.85 25.90
CA ILE A 152 24.09 2.80 24.95
C ILE A 152 23.07 3.02 23.84
N SER A 153 22.54 4.24 23.76
CA SER A 153 21.61 4.64 22.70
C SER A 153 22.33 5.43 21.61
N ARG A 154 22.08 5.07 20.34
CA ARG A 154 22.47 5.84 19.15
C ARG A 154 21.26 6.18 18.33
N SER A 155 21.08 7.46 18.02
CA SER A 155 20.06 7.95 17.08
C SER A 155 20.68 8.29 15.73
N VAL A 156 19.97 7.95 14.66
CA VAL A 156 20.30 8.28 13.28
C VAL A 156 19.07 8.92 12.64
N VAL A 157 19.23 10.13 12.08
CA VAL A 157 18.18 10.75 11.26
C VAL A 157 18.36 10.27 9.84
N SER A 158 17.31 9.68 9.28
CA SER A 158 17.34 9.08 7.95
C SER A 158 16.25 9.65 7.06
N THR A 159 16.62 9.94 5.83
CA THR A 159 15.66 10.26 4.77
C THR A 159 15.23 8.95 4.12
N VAL A 160 13.92 8.72 4.08
CA VAL A 160 13.32 7.57 3.41
C VAL A 160 13.12 7.95 1.96
N THR A 161 14.01 7.53 1.08
CA THR A 161 13.85 7.73 -0.37
C THR A 161 13.45 6.41 -1.01
N ARG A 162 12.36 6.43 -1.78
CA ARG A 162 11.91 5.29 -2.57
C ARG A 162 12.99 4.95 -3.61
N VAL A 163 13.59 3.76 -3.52
CA VAL A 163 14.67 3.37 -4.44
C VAL A 163 14.15 2.55 -5.61
N ASP A 164 13.10 1.74 -5.43
CA ASP A 164 12.41 1.02 -6.52
C ASP A 164 11.01 0.54 -6.09
N ALA A 165 10.26 -0.13 -6.99
CA ALA A 165 8.88 -0.60 -6.80
C ALA A 165 8.64 -1.52 -5.58
N HIS A 166 9.69 -2.16 -5.04
CA HIS A 166 9.60 -3.16 -3.97
C HIS A 166 10.65 -3.00 -2.86
N THR A 167 11.37 -1.87 -2.77
CA THR A 167 12.47 -1.71 -1.80
C THR A 167 12.56 -0.29 -1.25
N ILE A 168 12.52 -0.20 0.09
CA ILE A 168 12.78 1.03 0.84
C ILE A 168 14.27 1.02 1.21
N LYS A 169 15.08 1.96 0.69
CA LYS A 169 16.41 2.24 1.26
C LYS A 169 16.30 3.44 2.18
N VAL A 170 16.81 3.25 3.38
CA VAL A 170 16.92 4.30 4.38
C VAL A 170 18.33 4.87 4.26
N ARG A 171 18.46 6.11 3.80
CA ARG A 171 19.75 6.80 3.72
C ARG A 171 19.92 7.65 4.98
N ALA A 172 20.90 7.31 5.80
CA ALA A 172 21.27 8.08 6.98
C ALA A 172 21.97 9.37 6.52
N ASP A 173 21.33 10.52 6.72
CA ASP A 173 21.89 11.81 6.26
C ASP A 173 22.80 12.47 7.30
N GLU A 174 22.60 12.22 8.60
CA GLU A 174 23.44 12.87 9.60
C GLU A 174 23.55 12.09 10.91
N VAL A 175 24.79 11.97 11.39
CA VAL A 175 25.11 11.60 12.77
C VAL A 175 25.40 12.91 13.50
N PRO A 176 24.47 13.45 14.32
CA PRO A 176 24.80 14.56 15.17
C PRO A 176 25.76 14.06 16.25
N GLY A 177 27.01 14.52 16.20
CA GLY A 177 28.03 14.18 17.21
C GLY A 177 29.46 13.95 16.72
N ARG A 178 29.80 14.19 15.44
CA ARG A 178 31.21 14.14 15.01
C ARG A 178 31.59 15.28 14.06
N ALA A 179 31.79 16.46 14.64
CA ALA A 179 32.71 17.45 14.06
C ALA A 179 33.25 18.38 15.15
N SER A 180 34.30 17.94 15.87
CA SER A 180 35.59 18.63 15.84
C SER A 180 36.54 18.03 16.88
N ARG A 181 37.81 17.97 16.47
CA ARG A 181 39.02 17.66 17.25
C ARG A 181 39.32 16.17 17.46
N GLY A 182 40.08 15.70 16.48
CA GLY A 182 41.18 14.74 16.54
C GLY A 182 41.22 13.78 17.72
N TRP A 183 41.01 12.50 17.43
CA TRP A 183 41.99 11.46 17.77
C TRP A 183 41.98 10.40 16.67
N SER A 184 43.13 10.30 16.04
CA SER A 184 43.56 9.21 15.18
C SER A 184 43.73 7.92 16.00
N ASN A 185 43.38 6.80 15.36
CA ASN A 185 43.78 5.44 15.70
C ASN A 185 42.88 4.65 16.68
N TRP A 186 41.78 4.11 16.16
CA TRP A 186 41.35 2.77 16.52
C TRP A 186 40.89 2.04 15.26
N SER A 187 41.72 1.12 14.80
CA SER A 187 41.40 0.16 13.76
C SER A 187 40.39 -0.87 14.28
N VAL A 188 39.16 -0.87 13.79
CA VAL A 188 38.33 -2.07 13.78
C VAL A 188 38.36 -2.62 12.36
N ARG A 189 39.30 -3.55 12.17
CA ARG A 189 39.37 -4.45 11.03
C ARG A 189 38.25 -5.48 11.23
N GLY A 190 37.26 -5.56 10.33
CA GLY A 190 36.30 -6.66 10.41
C GLY A 190 35.01 -6.49 9.62
N ARG A 191 35.04 -6.93 8.36
CA ARG A 191 33.91 -7.41 7.54
C ARG A 191 32.80 -6.40 7.22
N THR A 192 33.04 -5.63 6.16
CA THR A 192 32.01 -5.24 5.20
C THR A 192 31.44 -6.50 4.55
N SER A 193 30.51 -7.16 5.23
CA SER A 193 29.63 -8.14 4.60
C SER A 193 28.46 -7.34 4.02
N SER A 194 28.62 -6.88 2.79
CA SER A 194 27.48 -6.54 1.94
C SER A 194 26.65 -7.80 1.76
N ALA A 195 25.61 -7.97 2.58
CA ALA A 195 24.61 -9.02 2.39
C ALA A 195 23.70 -8.60 1.23
N THR A 196 24.21 -8.78 0.02
CA THR A 196 23.41 -8.88 -1.19
C THR A 196 22.70 -10.23 -1.12
N SER A 197 21.47 -10.26 -0.60
CA SER A 197 20.57 -11.40 -0.86
C SER A 197 20.08 -11.29 -2.29
N THR A 198 20.90 -11.79 -3.22
CA THR A 198 20.45 -12.17 -4.55
C THR A 198 19.55 -13.39 -4.40
N VAL A 199 18.24 -13.21 -4.47
CA VAL A 199 17.36 -14.31 -4.85
C VAL A 199 17.55 -14.54 -6.34
N CYS A 200 18.38 -15.51 -6.69
CA CYS A 200 18.47 -16.04 -8.05
C CYS A 200 17.15 -16.76 -8.39
N PRO A 201 16.49 -16.47 -9.53
CA PRO A 201 15.59 -17.43 -10.14
C PRO A 201 16.46 -18.50 -10.82
N ARG A 202 16.47 -19.70 -10.25
CA ARG A 202 17.08 -20.87 -10.86
C ARG A 202 16.16 -21.32 -12.01
N GLY A 203 16.45 -20.86 -13.22
CA GLY A 203 15.96 -21.50 -14.44
C GLY A 203 16.71 -22.80 -14.65
N SER A 204 16.02 -23.94 -14.62
CA SER A 204 16.55 -25.20 -15.18
C SER A 204 15.80 -25.51 -16.47
N ASN A 205 16.46 -25.22 -17.57
CA ASN A 205 16.12 -25.74 -18.89
C ASN A 205 16.73 -27.13 -19.01
N SER A 206 15.92 -28.18 -19.14
CA SER A 206 16.37 -29.52 -19.54
C SER A 206 15.87 -29.82 -20.96
N ARG A 207 16.59 -29.33 -21.96
CA ARG A 207 16.65 -29.95 -23.30
C ARG A 207 17.80 -30.96 -23.31
N ARG A 208 17.49 -32.22 -23.58
CA ARG A 208 18.45 -33.19 -24.12
C ARG A 208 17.83 -33.87 -25.33
N SER A 209 18.48 -33.64 -26.47
CA SER A 209 18.32 -34.35 -27.73
C SER A 209 18.89 -35.76 -27.63
N ARG A 210 18.12 -36.76 -28.08
CA ARG A 210 18.51 -37.77 -29.07
C ARG A 210 17.26 -38.32 -29.72
#